data_AF-A0A183U6N3-F1
#
_entry.id   AF-A0A183U6N3-F1
#
_cell.length_a   1.000
_cell.length_b   1.000
_cell.length_c   1.000
_cell.angle_alpha   90.00
_cell.angle_beta   90.00
_cell.angle_gamma   90.00
#
_symmetry.space_group_name_H-M   'P 1'
#
loop_
_entity.id
_entity.type
_entity.pdbx_description
1 polymer ?
#
loop_
_entity_poly.entity_id
_entity_poly.type
_entity_poly.pdbx_seq_one_letter_code
_entity_poly.pdbx_strand_id
1 'polypeptide(L)'
;MTLYEFVSDEDMHEAMRKTDHHPHCMPVFYSIRHHLTARFPAGPIRLFGYPSENPSLWFVLRQNIHVKLVYIASSSYKHQFLYRLT
;
A
#
# COMPACT_ATOMS: atom_id res chain seq x y z
N MET A 1 -4.25 8.45 16.68
CA MET A 1 -4.14 7.43 15.61
C MET A 1 -2.67 7.14 15.40
N THR A 2 -2.26 5.87 15.48
CA THR A 2 -0.85 5.45 15.36
C THR A 2 -0.65 4.78 14.01
N LEU A 3 0.44 5.13 13.32
CA LEU A 3 0.81 4.52 12.05
C LEU A 3 1.28 3.07 12.32
N TYR A 4 0.75 2.10 11.58
CA TYR A 4 1.09 0.69 11.70
C TYR A 4 1.85 0.21 10.45
N GLU A 5 2.91 -0.57 10.64
CA GLU A 5 3.58 -1.30 9.56
C GLU A 5 3.01 -2.71 9.48
N PHE A 6 2.49 -3.09 8.32
CA PHE A 6 1.93 -4.41 8.05
C PHE A 6 3.07 -5.28 7.52
N VAL A 7 3.43 -6.34 8.26
CA VAL A 7 4.67 -7.10 8.00
C VAL A 7 4.37 -8.55 7.63
N SER A 8 3.41 -9.18 8.32
CA SER A 8 3.08 -10.59 8.08
C SER A 8 2.14 -10.77 6.90
N ASP A 9 2.09 -11.98 6.34
CA ASP A 9 1.08 -12.30 5.31
C ASP A 9 -0.34 -12.08 5.84
N GLU A 10 -0.60 -12.37 7.10
CA GLU A 10 -1.90 -12.11 7.75
C GLU A 10 -2.24 -10.61 7.76
N ASP A 11 -1.27 -9.77 8.16
CA ASP A 11 -1.40 -8.31 8.12
C ASP A 11 -1.71 -7.82 6.71
N MET A 12 -1.01 -8.36 5.71
CA MET A 12 -1.19 -8.02 4.31
C MET A 12 -2.58 -8.42 3.81
N HIS A 13 -3.09 -9.59 4.20
CA HIS A 13 -4.46 -10.01 3.88
C HIS A 13 -5.51 -9.11 4.56
N GLU A 14 -5.27 -8.67 5.79
CA GLU A 14 -6.12 -7.69 6.48
C GLU A 14 -6.11 -6.34 5.74
N ALA A 15 -4.94 -5.81 5.41
CA ALA A 15 -4.81 -4.55 4.68
C ALA A 15 -5.46 -4.63 3.28
N MET A 16 -5.37 -5.78 2.61
CA MET A 16 -6.05 -6.01 1.34
C MET A 16 -7.58 -5.91 1.50
N ARG A 17 -8.16 -6.54 2.53
CA ARG A 17 -9.60 -6.41 2.84
C ARG A 17 -10.02 -4.97 3.11
N LYS A 18 -9.19 -4.20 3.84
CA LYS A 18 -9.46 -2.78 4.15
C LYS A 18 -9.30 -1.84 2.95
N THR A 19 -8.68 -2.27 1.85
CA THR A 19 -8.39 -1.43 0.67
C THR A 19 -9.20 -1.80 -0.58
N ASP A 20 -9.83 -2.99 -0.62
CA ASP A 20 -10.55 -3.56 -1.77
C ASP A 20 -11.71 -2.68 -2.29
N HIS A 21 -12.47 -2.06 -1.39
CA HIS A 21 -13.71 -1.34 -1.74
C HIS A 21 -13.52 0.18 -1.90
N HIS A 22 -12.28 0.68 -1.87
CA HIS A 22 -12.00 2.10 -1.94
C HIS A 22 -11.28 2.43 -3.25
N PRO A 23 -11.92 3.12 -4.22
CA PRO A 23 -11.30 3.46 -5.51
C PRO A 23 -9.95 4.16 -5.38
N HIS A 24 -9.83 5.04 -4.38
CA HIS A 24 -8.58 5.77 -4.09
C HIS A 24 -7.47 4.86 -3.51
N CYS A 25 -7.80 3.70 -2.96
CA CYS A 25 -6.86 2.72 -2.43
C CYS A 25 -6.53 1.59 -3.43
N MET A 26 -7.11 1.57 -4.64
CA MET A 26 -6.82 0.52 -5.63
C MET A 26 -5.33 0.29 -5.88
N PRO A 27 -4.45 1.31 -5.97
CA PRO A 27 -3.01 1.07 -6.13
C PRO A 27 -2.37 0.38 -4.92
N VAL A 28 -2.87 0.62 -3.70
CA VAL A 28 -2.45 -0.11 -2.49
C VAL A 28 -2.87 -1.57 -2.60
N PHE A 29 -4.15 -1.79 -2.90
CA PHE A 29 -4.73 -3.12 -3.05
C PHE A 29 -3.94 -3.98 -4.06
N TYR A 30 -3.68 -3.46 -5.26
CA TYR A 30 -2.91 -4.19 -6.27
C TYR A 30 -1.44 -4.37 -5.87
N SER A 31 -0.84 -3.41 -5.16
CA SER A 31 0.52 -3.57 -4.65
C SER A 31 0.63 -4.74 -3.67
N ILE A 32 -0.33 -4.87 -2.74
CA ILE A 32 -0.42 -5.97 -1.78
C ILE A 32 -0.69 -7.29 -2.51
N ARG A 33 -1.69 -7.32 -3.39
CA ARG A 33 -2.03 -8.52 -4.16
C ARG A 33 -0.83 -9.02 -4.96
N HIS A 34 -0.08 -8.13 -5.60
CA HIS A 34 1.13 -8.51 -6.34
C HIS A 34 2.23 -9.06 -5.44
N HIS A 35 2.38 -8.53 -4.23
CA HIS A 35 3.32 -9.05 -3.24
C HIS A 35 2.93 -10.48 -2.81
N LEU A 36 1.68 -10.69 -2.40
CA LEU A 36 1.16 -11.99 -1.95
C LEU A 36 1.18 -13.07 -3.04
N THR A 37 0.95 -12.69 -4.30
CA THR A 37 0.91 -13.64 -5.43
C THR A 37 2.28 -13.90 -6.06
N ALA A 38 3.35 -13.23 -5.58
CA ALA A 38 4.70 -13.29 -6.15
C ALA A 38 4.75 -13.11 -7.68
N ARG A 39 3.76 -12.44 -8.27
CA ARG A 39 3.46 -12.51 -9.71
C ARG A 39 4.30 -11.58 -10.59
N PHE A 40 5.27 -10.88 -10.02
CA PHE A 40 6.21 -10.02 -10.75
C PHE A 40 7.58 -10.10 -10.07
N PRO A 41 8.71 -9.96 -10.81
CA PRO A 41 10.05 -9.87 -10.23
C PRO A 41 10.28 -8.56 -9.44
N ALA A 42 9.21 -7.85 -9.11
CA ALA A 42 9.28 -6.60 -8.40
C ALA A 42 9.53 -6.89 -6.92
N GLY A 43 10.61 -6.29 -6.39
CA GLY A 43 11.07 -6.49 -5.02
C GLY A 43 10.01 -6.26 -3.93
N PRO A 44 10.33 -6.66 -2.69
CA PRO A 44 9.41 -6.61 -1.56
C PRO A 44 8.84 -5.20 -1.35
N ILE A 45 7.59 -5.15 -0.86
CA ILE A 45 6.97 -3.91 -0.44
C ILE A 45 7.06 -3.76 1.07
N ARG A 46 7.09 -2.53 1.56
CA ARG A 46 6.75 -2.19 2.94
C ARG A 46 5.45 -1.41 2.91
N LEU A 47 4.50 -1.83 3.73
CA LEU A 47 3.17 -1.26 3.79
C LEU A 47 2.95 -0.60 5.14
N PHE A 48 2.53 0.67 5.12
CA PHE A 48 2.12 1.38 6.32
C PHE A 48 0.71 1.92 6.14
N GLY A 49 -0.04 2.00 7.23
CA GLY A 49 -1.36 2.59 7.21
C GLY A 49 -1.91 2.76 8.61
N TYR A 50 -3.00 3.50 8.73
CA TYR A 50 -3.75 3.56 9.97
C TYR A 50 -4.84 2.48 9.94
N PRO A 51 -4.80 1.47 10.83
CA PRO A 51 -5.78 0.38 10.84
C PRO A 51 -7.12 0.92 11.36
N SER A 52 -7.95 1.40 10.44
CA SER A 52 -9.27 1.95 10.68
C SER A 52 -10.23 1.44 9.61
N GLU A 53 -11.50 1.26 9.96
CA GLU A 53 -12.55 0.93 8.98
C GLU A 53 -12.81 2.07 7.99
N ASN A 54 -12.40 3.29 8.35
CA ASN A 54 -12.45 4.44 7.46
C ASN A 54 -11.00 4.82 7.06
N PRO A 55 -10.50 4.34 5.90
CA PRO A 55 -9.08 4.31 5.59
C PRO A 55 -8.47 5.70 5.51
N SER A 56 -7.79 6.06 6.58
CA SER A 56 -7.10 7.33 6.75
C SER A 56 -5.64 7.06 6.42
N LEU A 57 -5.21 7.37 5.21
CA LEU A 57 -3.80 7.38 4.79
C LEU A 57 -3.07 6.00 4.75
N TRP A 58 -2.66 5.59 3.56
CA TRP A 58 -1.83 4.41 3.30
C TRP A 58 -0.53 4.81 2.61
N PHE A 59 0.56 4.13 2.97
CA PHE A 59 1.87 4.30 2.35
C PHE A 59 2.35 2.95 1.84
N VAL A 60 2.64 2.89 0.54
CA VAL A 60 3.35 1.75 -0.04
C VAL A 60 4.75 2.22 -0.40
N LEU A 61 5.75 1.61 0.22
CA LEU A 61 7.15 1.74 -0.20
C LEU A 61 7.51 0.50 -1.00
N ARG A 62 7.87 0.68 -2.26
CA ARG A 62 8.44 -0.39 -3.07
C ARG A 62 9.86 0.01 -3.41
N GLN A 63 10.82 -0.81 -3.00
CA GLN A 63 12.23 -0.64 -3.33
C GLN A 63 12.68 -1.84 -4.15
N ASN A 64 13.00 -1.60 -5.42
CA ASN A 64 13.80 -2.53 -6.21
C ASN A 64 14.91 -1.75 -6.93
N ILE A 65 15.83 -2.46 -7.56
CA ILE A 65 16.98 -1.88 -8.28
C ILE A 65 16.58 -0.87 -9.39
N HIS A 66 15.30 -0.84 -9.80
CA HIS A 66 14.80 0.01 -10.88
C HIS A 66 13.75 1.05 -10.43
N VAL A 67 13.06 0.83 -9.31
CA VAL A 67 11.87 1.56 -8.89
C VAL A 67 11.90 1.82 -7.39
N LYS A 68 11.96 3.10 -7.02
CA LYS A 68 11.62 3.60 -5.69
C LYS A 68 10.28 4.32 -5.79
N LEU A 69 9.23 3.69 -5.28
CA LEU A 69 7.85 4.18 -5.36
C LEU A 69 7.32 4.46 -3.96
N VAL A 70 6.85 5.68 -3.74
CA VAL A 70 6.00 6.02 -2.59
C VAL A 70 4.61 6.31 -3.11
N TYR A 71 3.64 5.51 -2.68
CA TYR A 71 2.24 5.75 -2.97
C TYR A 71 1.52 6.18 -1.70
N ILE A 72 0.76 7.28 -1.77
CA ILE A 72 -0.05 7.80 -0.68
C ILE A 72 -1.52 7.79 -1.11
N ALA A 73 -2.38 7.07 -0.39
CA ALA A 73 -3.83 7.11 -0.58
C ALA A 73 -4.56 7.54 0.68
N SER A 74 -5.53 8.43 0.56
CA SER A 74 -6.42 8.82 1.65
C SER A 74 -7.86 8.85 1.16
N SER A 75 -8.81 8.40 1.98
CA SER A 75 -10.24 8.59 1.72
C SER A 75 -10.65 10.08 1.76
N SER A 76 -9.84 10.95 2.37
CA SER A 76 -10.13 12.38 2.56
C SER A 76 -9.48 13.28 1.50
N TYR A 77 -8.51 12.80 0.71
CA TYR A 77 -7.78 13.61 -0.27
C TYR A 77 -7.85 12.98 -1.67
N LYS A 78 -8.38 13.74 -2.64
CA LYS A 78 -8.56 13.33 -4.05
C LYS A 78 -7.27 13.28 -4.88
N HIS A 79 -6.09 13.38 -4.27
CA HIS A 79 -4.82 13.45 -5.00
C HIS A 79 -3.94 12.23 -4.70
N GLN A 80 -3.66 11.46 -5.75
CA GLN A 80 -2.62 10.44 -5.75
C GLN A 80 -1.29 11.12 -6.05
N PHE A 81 -0.32 10.95 -5.17
CA PHE A 81 1.03 11.41 -5.42
C PHE A 81 1.92 10.20 -5.71
N LEU A 82 2.46 10.17 -6.92
CA LEU A 82 3.46 9.19 -7.34
C LEU A 82 4.83 9.85 -7.26
N TYR A 83 5.61 9.49 -6.26
CA TYR A 83 6.98 9.98 -6.14
C TYR A 83 7.95 8.93 -6.69
N ARG A 84 8.82 9.35 -7.61
CA ARG A 84 10.03 8.62 -7.97
C ARG A 84 11.19 9.25 -7.20
N LEU A 85 11.75 8.50 -6.25
CA LEU A 85 12.95 8.96 -5.54
C LEU A 85 14.16 8.74 -6.46
N THR A 86 14.75 9.82 -6.97
CA THR A 86 16.03 9.82 -7.71
C THR A 86 17.19 9.60 -6.76
#